data_AF-A0A5N6D152-F1
#
_entry.id   AF-A0A5N6D152-F1
#
_cell.length_a   1.000
_cell.length_b   1.000
_cell.length_c   1.000
_cell.angle_alpha   90.00
_cell.angle_beta   90.00
_cell.angle_gamma   90.00
#
_symmetry.space_group_name_H-M   'P 1'
#
loop_
_entity.id
_entity.type
_entity.pdbx_description
1 polymer ?
#
loop_
_entity_poly.entity_id
_entity_poly.type
_entity_poly.pdbx_seq_one_letter_code
_entity_poly.pdbx_strand_id
1 'polypeptide(L)'
;MALAYLSKQWERSRPNNISVTAFVVDHKAREESTREANTVSQWLQDIGIKSEILELTWPESTKSPSKVTAFETHARRLRFQALGKACRDRQIEALLMGHHQDDTVETTLWRLCTGAKGAGLAGIPEVTRIPECHGIYGVSESGSSYTIPSRPQPSSAQARNDTTVSTGGILICRPLLPYPKSSLLATCHENNIPYVSDPTNFDPTLTPRNAIRSLLAENKLPKALQGPSILSLINSSQSLLRNSTSLSNTLLTSCKINHLNLPAGTITLTFPSSPIDPISFLNTVPNNNKTKGKETQRTHQIKCLTLRRITDLLAPFPENHFPLRSYESFTDLVFPTPDQPVPQKRKPFTLGGVMFQPVKTKGDQGTPSTEADQSVQGGNTWILSRQPFMRNRLPSLRVEVPVSGLSVGYTSWMLWDNRFWVRFGFTPEQGSCGAGVEVAEDTPKGEVISLLVRPFQPSDLQVIRRVVDERGGRSEKKKKKMDPALVGFMDRLGQEAPGQTRFTLPMVVIEKGSCGLEYDLPVGLPTLDLWFPGMWDSLQMPGKLRWEWMYKMIDNEPLKLMGWL
;
A
#
# COMPACT_ATOMS: atom_id res chain seq x y z
N MET A 1 13.87 9.75 27.15
CA MET A 1 13.61 10.94 28.00
C MET A 1 14.05 12.25 27.37
N ALA A 2 15.27 12.40 26.82
CA ALA A 2 15.69 13.62 26.09
C ALA A 2 14.66 14.12 25.05
N LEU A 3 14.17 13.22 24.17
CA LEU A 3 13.13 13.55 23.20
C LEU A 3 11.85 14.10 23.86
N ALA A 4 11.41 13.48 24.96
CA ALA A 4 10.20 13.88 25.65
C ALA A 4 10.35 15.30 26.24
N TYR A 5 11.47 15.55 26.92
CA TYR A 5 11.82 16.86 27.45
C TYR A 5 11.84 17.94 26.35
N LEU A 6 12.57 17.70 25.25
CA LEU A 6 12.66 18.64 24.14
C LEU A 6 11.29 18.86 23.46
N SER A 7 10.47 17.81 23.33
CA SER A 7 9.12 17.93 22.81
C SER A 7 8.23 18.78 23.71
N LYS A 8 8.39 18.68 25.04
CA LYS A 8 7.68 19.54 25.98
C LYS A 8 8.12 21.00 25.89
N GLN A 9 9.42 21.27 25.71
CA GLN A 9 9.90 22.63 25.46
C GLN A 9 9.34 23.18 24.14
N TRP A 10 9.23 22.34 23.11
CA TRP A 10 8.62 22.73 21.84
C TRP A 10 7.13 23.04 21.98
N GLU A 11 6.37 22.22 22.70
CA GLU A 11 4.97 22.48 23.05
C GLU A 11 4.82 23.83 23.78
N ARG A 12 5.66 24.09 24.80
CA ARG A 12 5.67 25.36 25.55
C ARG A 12 6.00 26.58 24.68
N SER A 13 6.84 26.40 23.66
CA SER A 13 7.17 27.47 22.72
C SER A 13 6.01 27.82 21.77
N ARG A 14 5.00 26.93 21.65
CA ARG A 14 3.86 27.05 20.73
C ARG A 14 2.55 26.47 21.30
N PRO A 15 2.03 27.02 22.42
CA PRO A 15 1.00 26.38 23.23
C PRO A 15 -0.36 26.20 22.55
N ASN A 16 -0.66 26.99 21.51
CA ASN A 16 -1.94 26.93 20.79
C ASN A 16 -1.87 26.12 19.48
N ASN A 17 -0.69 25.60 19.13
CA ASN A 17 -0.46 24.97 17.82
C ASN A 17 -0.03 23.52 17.94
N ILE A 18 0.53 23.12 19.08
CA ILE A 18 1.16 21.82 19.27
C ILE A 18 0.69 21.27 20.61
N SER A 19 0.31 19.99 20.62
CA SER A 19 0.11 19.23 21.84
C SER A 19 0.95 17.95 21.78
N VAL A 20 1.58 17.60 22.91
CA VAL A 20 2.45 16.43 23.03
C VAL A 20 1.83 15.40 23.97
N THR A 21 1.62 14.20 23.45
CA THR A 21 1.26 13.00 24.22
C THR A 21 2.38 11.97 24.10
N ALA A 22 2.73 11.34 25.21
CA ALA A 22 3.72 10.26 25.23
C ALA A 22 3.04 8.89 25.32
N PHE A 23 3.52 7.93 24.52
CA PHE A 23 3.14 6.53 24.63
C PHE A 23 4.30 5.73 25.22
N VAL A 24 4.01 4.96 26.26
CA VAL A 24 4.95 4.02 26.87
C VAL A 24 4.46 2.61 26.54
N VAL A 25 5.26 1.81 25.84
CA VAL A 25 4.82 0.46 25.45
C VAL A 25 5.28 -0.56 26.48
N ASP A 26 4.34 -1.21 27.16
CA ASP A 26 4.61 -2.35 28.04
C ASP A 26 4.52 -3.64 27.21
N HIS A 27 5.66 -4.28 26.99
CA HIS A 27 5.74 -5.46 26.13
C HIS A 27 5.30 -6.76 26.82
N LYS A 28 5.05 -6.76 28.14
CA LYS A 28 4.58 -7.91 28.94
C LYS A 28 5.36 -9.22 28.77
N ALA A 29 6.61 -9.18 28.28
CA ALA A 29 7.44 -10.39 28.09
C ALA A 29 8.30 -10.72 29.32
N ARG A 30 8.49 -9.77 30.22
CA ARG A 30 9.11 -9.92 31.54
C ARG A 30 8.32 -9.10 32.56
N GLU A 31 8.29 -9.54 33.81
CA GLU A 31 7.54 -8.86 34.88
C GLU A 31 8.02 -7.41 35.11
N GLU A 32 9.33 -7.18 34.97
CA GLU A 32 9.93 -5.84 35.14
C GLU A 32 9.47 -4.83 34.08
N SER A 33 8.96 -5.27 32.93
CA SER A 33 8.47 -4.38 31.85
C SER A 33 7.37 -3.45 32.34
N THR A 34 6.43 -3.97 33.14
CA THR A 34 5.33 -3.17 33.68
C THR A 34 5.82 -2.15 34.71
N ARG A 35 6.79 -2.52 35.55
CA ARG A 35 7.38 -1.61 36.54
C ARG A 35 8.15 -0.48 35.87
N GLU A 36 8.94 -0.80 34.84
CA GLU A 36 9.65 0.19 34.04
C GLU A 36 8.67 1.14 33.33
N ALA A 37 7.60 0.61 32.74
CA ALA A 37 6.58 1.42 32.08
C ALA A 37 5.92 2.43 33.03
N ASN A 38 5.55 1.98 34.25
CA ASN A 38 5.00 2.84 35.29
C ASN A 38 6.00 3.91 35.76
N THR A 39 7.27 3.53 35.95
CA THR A 39 8.33 4.47 36.35
C THR A 39 8.53 5.57 35.31
N VAL A 40 8.59 5.20 34.02
CA VAL A 40 8.72 6.16 32.92
C VAL A 40 7.47 7.04 32.80
N SER A 41 6.27 6.48 32.98
CA SER A 41 5.02 7.26 33.01
C SER A 41 5.04 8.31 34.12
N GLN A 42 5.52 7.97 35.32
CA GLN A 42 5.67 8.93 36.41
C GLN A 42 6.62 10.07 36.03
N TRP A 43 7.82 9.76 35.51
CA TRP A 43 8.76 10.80 35.07
C TRP A 43 8.19 11.71 33.98
N LEU A 44 7.38 11.16 33.07
CA LEU A 44 6.69 11.94 32.04
C LEU A 44 5.65 12.89 32.64
N GLN A 45 4.92 12.46 33.68
CA GLN A 45 4.00 13.31 34.42
C GLN A 45 4.72 14.43 35.17
N ASP A 46 5.87 14.12 35.79
CA ASP A 46 6.68 15.10 36.53
C ASP A 46 7.19 16.24 35.62
N ILE A 47 7.48 15.95 34.35
CA ILE A 47 7.86 16.96 33.34
C ILE A 47 6.64 17.61 32.66
N GLY A 48 5.41 17.24 33.05
CA GLY A 48 4.16 17.81 32.58
C GLY A 48 3.70 17.30 31.21
N ILE A 49 4.03 16.06 30.84
CA ILE A 49 3.57 15.40 29.62
C ILE A 49 2.50 14.37 29.95
N LYS A 50 1.35 14.45 29.27
CA LYS A 50 0.33 13.40 29.32
C LYS A 50 0.90 12.11 28.74
N SER A 51 0.87 11.02 29.51
CA SER A 51 1.34 9.71 29.05
C SER A 51 0.24 8.66 29.11
N GLU A 52 0.36 7.66 28.25
CA GLU A 52 -0.46 6.44 28.27
C GLU A 52 0.45 5.22 28.14
N ILE A 53 0.13 4.19 28.91
CA ILE A 53 0.79 2.88 28.80
C ILE A 53 -0.01 2.01 27.83
N LEU A 54 0.65 1.59 26.75
CA LEU A 54 0.11 0.67 25.75
C LEU A 54 0.59 -0.74 26.06
N GLU A 55 -0.29 -1.56 26.62
CA GLU A 55 0.02 -2.96 26.90
C GLU A 55 -0.08 -3.81 25.63
N LEU A 56 0.95 -4.61 25.35
CA LEU A 56 0.95 -5.51 24.19
C LEU A 56 0.23 -6.82 24.51
N THR A 57 -0.76 -7.14 23.67
CA THR A 57 -1.37 -8.47 23.63
C THR A 57 -0.62 -9.37 22.66
N TRP A 58 -0.17 -10.52 23.15
CA TRP A 58 0.47 -11.56 22.32
C TRP A 58 -0.59 -12.50 21.74
N PRO A 59 -0.38 -13.07 20.53
CA PRO A 59 -1.31 -14.05 19.97
C PRO A 59 -1.53 -15.23 20.92
N GLU A 60 -2.74 -15.76 21.02
CA GLU A 60 -3.09 -16.88 21.93
C GLU A 60 -2.21 -18.13 21.75
N SER A 61 -1.71 -18.36 20.54
CA SER A 61 -0.75 -19.43 20.24
C SER A 61 0.60 -19.27 20.95
N THR A 62 0.88 -18.10 21.51
CA THR A 62 2.14 -17.75 22.19
C THR A 62 2.04 -18.01 23.69
N LYS A 63 2.35 -19.24 24.12
CA LYS A 63 2.34 -19.62 25.55
C LYS A 63 3.41 -18.90 26.40
N SER A 64 4.53 -18.52 25.80
CA SER A 64 5.62 -17.81 26.49
C SER A 64 6.31 -16.83 25.53
N PRO A 65 5.94 -15.54 25.55
CA PRO A 65 6.51 -14.53 24.66
C PRO A 65 8.04 -14.49 24.67
N SER A 66 8.66 -14.60 25.84
CA SER A 66 10.13 -14.57 26.01
C SER A 66 10.88 -15.74 25.36
N LYS A 67 10.18 -16.82 24.97
CA LYS A 67 10.77 -18.00 24.33
C LYS A 67 10.46 -18.11 22.84
N VAL A 68 9.81 -17.10 22.25
CA VAL A 68 9.44 -17.11 20.83
C VAL A 68 10.68 -16.92 19.96
N THR A 69 10.84 -17.78 18.96
CA THR A 69 11.84 -17.58 17.91
C THR A 69 11.57 -16.27 17.16
N ALA A 70 12.61 -15.45 16.96
CA ALA A 70 12.45 -14.09 16.42
C ALA A 70 11.52 -13.19 17.26
N PHE A 71 11.63 -13.28 18.59
CA PHE A 71 10.95 -12.42 19.56
C PHE A 71 11.00 -10.94 19.17
N GLU A 72 12.19 -10.42 18.85
CA GLU A 72 12.39 -9.01 18.48
C GLU A 72 11.53 -8.57 17.29
N THR A 73 11.40 -9.41 16.26
CA THR A 73 10.56 -9.12 15.09
C THR A 73 9.08 -9.06 15.47
N HIS A 74 8.60 -10.02 16.28
CA HIS A 74 7.22 -10.04 16.75
C HIS A 74 6.91 -8.86 17.67
N ALA A 75 7.78 -8.60 18.64
CA ALA A 75 7.67 -7.46 19.56
C ALA A 75 7.70 -6.14 18.78
N ARG A 76 8.57 -5.99 17.78
CA ARG A 76 8.60 -4.82 16.89
C ARG A 76 7.26 -4.62 16.18
N ARG A 77 6.70 -5.66 15.57
CA ARG A 77 5.39 -5.57 14.90
C ARG A 77 4.28 -5.16 15.86
N LEU A 78 4.16 -5.83 16.99
CA LEU A 78 3.13 -5.51 18.00
C LEU A 78 3.28 -4.08 18.53
N ARG A 79 4.51 -3.62 18.81
CA ARG A 79 4.79 -2.24 19.23
C ARG A 79 4.31 -1.22 18.22
N PHE A 80 4.69 -1.35 16.94
CA PHE A 80 4.26 -0.38 15.93
C PHE A 80 2.76 -0.42 15.67
N GLN A 81 2.13 -1.59 15.70
CA GLN A 81 0.68 -1.69 15.56
C GLN A 81 -0.07 -1.05 16.75
N ALA A 82 0.41 -1.24 17.99
CA ALA A 82 -0.15 -0.59 19.16
C ALA A 82 0.00 0.94 19.09
N LEU A 83 1.21 1.42 18.79
CA LEU A 83 1.49 2.85 18.62
C LEU A 83 0.64 3.45 17.49
N GLY A 84 0.53 2.77 16.36
CA GLY A 84 -0.25 3.22 15.21
C GLY A 84 -1.74 3.35 15.53
N LYS A 85 -2.33 2.33 16.17
CA LYS A 85 -3.73 2.37 16.63
C LYS A 85 -3.95 3.49 17.64
N ALA A 86 -3.07 3.62 18.64
CA ALA A 86 -3.16 4.68 19.65
C ALA A 86 -3.06 6.09 19.04
N CYS A 87 -2.20 6.28 18.03
CA CYS A 87 -2.13 7.54 17.28
C CYS A 87 -3.44 7.82 16.55
N ARG A 88 -3.96 6.85 15.78
CA ARG A 88 -5.23 7.00 15.05
C ARG A 88 -6.39 7.33 15.99
N ASP A 89 -6.53 6.58 17.08
CA ASP A 89 -7.65 6.74 18.02
C ASP A 89 -7.61 8.11 18.73
N ARG A 90 -6.43 8.74 18.80
CA ARG A 90 -6.21 10.09 19.35
C ARG A 90 -6.08 11.18 18.29
N GLN A 91 -6.30 10.85 17.01
CA GLN A 91 -6.14 11.79 15.89
C GLN A 91 -4.75 12.45 15.85
N ILE A 92 -3.71 11.68 16.19
CA ILE A 92 -2.30 12.09 16.10
C ILE A 92 -1.78 11.68 14.72
N GLU A 93 -1.22 12.62 13.96
CA GLU A 93 -0.73 12.37 12.59
C GLU A 93 0.77 12.03 12.55
N ALA A 94 1.54 12.48 13.55
CA ALA A 94 2.99 12.33 13.60
C ALA A 94 3.47 11.71 14.92
N LEU A 95 4.27 10.64 14.82
CA LEU A 95 4.90 9.92 15.91
C LEU A 95 6.39 10.26 15.96
N LEU A 96 6.83 10.92 17.02
CA LEU A 96 8.25 11.22 17.24
C LEU A 96 8.97 10.01 17.85
N MET A 97 10.14 9.65 17.29
CA MET A 97 10.96 8.55 17.79
C MET A 97 12.37 9.04 18.14
N GLY A 98 12.90 8.58 19.28
CA GLY A 98 14.18 9.04 19.85
C GLY A 98 15.43 8.47 19.20
N HIS A 99 15.39 8.11 17.91
CA HIS A 99 16.58 7.62 17.20
C HIS A 99 17.58 8.77 17.02
N HIS A 100 18.86 8.49 17.26
CA HIS A 100 19.93 9.48 17.24
C HIS A 100 21.03 9.15 16.21
N GLN A 101 22.06 9.99 16.13
CA GLN A 101 23.15 9.85 15.16
C GLN A 101 23.85 8.49 15.27
N ASP A 102 24.16 8.07 16.50
CA ASP A 102 24.87 6.81 16.74
C ASP A 102 24.04 5.59 16.26
N ASP A 103 22.71 5.60 16.42
CA ASP A 103 21.83 4.53 15.90
C ASP A 103 21.94 4.39 14.38
N THR A 104 22.11 5.51 13.69
CA THR A 104 22.27 5.56 12.23
C THR A 104 23.61 4.98 11.82
N VAL A 105 24.68 5.30 12.55
CA VAL A 105 26.02 4.74 12.33
C VAL A 105 26.00 3.23 12.56
N GLU A 106 25.47 2.77 13.69
CA GLU A 106 25.32 1.34 14.03
C GLU A 106 24.51 0.59 12.98
N THR A 107 23.36 1.15 12.58
CA THR A 107 22.49 0.56 11.56
C THR A 107 23.20 0.46 10.21
N THR A 108 23.98 1.47 9.83
CA THR A 108 24.67 1.48 8.54
C THR A 108 25.83 0.48 8.52
N LEU A 109 26.61 0.39 9.60
CA LEU A 109 27.64 -0.63 9.75
C LEU A 109 27.04 -2.03 9.72
N TRP A 110 25.95 -2.26 10.45
CA TRP A 110 25.25 -3.54 10.40
C TRP A 110 24.82 -3.90 8.97
N ARG A 111 24.20 -2.95 8.27
CA ARG A 111 23.81 -3.14 6.87
C ARG A 111 24.99 -3.46 5.97
N LEU A 112 26.12 -2.78 6.15
CA LEU A 112 27.36 -3.05 5.44
C LEU A 112 27.87 -4.48 5.70
N CYS A 113 27.89 -4.93 6.96
CA CYS A 113 28.26 -6.31 7.33
C CYS A 113 27.33 -7.36 6.70
N THR A 114 26.05 -7.04 6.52
CA THR A 114 25.07 -7.91 5.85
C THR A 114 25.08 -7.79 4.32
N GLY A 115 26.02 -7.04 3.73
CA GLY A 115 26.21 -6.96 2.27
C GLY A 115 25.41 -5.87 1.55
N ALA A 116 24.80 -4.93 2.27
CA ALA A 116 24.13 -3.78 1.65
C ALA A 116 25.13 -2.89 0.90
N LYS A 117 24.68 -2.31 -0.23
CA LYS A 117 25.50 -1.44 -1.10
C LYS A 117 24.68 -0.23 -1.58
N GLY A 118 25.38 0.79 -2.04
CA GLY A 118 24.78 1.98 -2.67
C GLY A 118 23.68 2.57 -1.78
N ALA A 119 22.47 2.70 -2.33
CA ALA A 119 21.27 3.22 -1.66
C ALA A 119 20.88 2.50 -0.34
N GLY A 120 21.27 1.23 -0.16
CA GLY A 120 20.97 0.48 1.07
C GLY A 120 21.68 1.03 2.32
N LEU A 121 22.70 1.86 2.12
CA LEU A 121 23.54 2.44 3.18
C LEU A 121 23.13 3.86 3.58
N ALA A 122 21.94 4.33 3.18
CA ALA A 122 21.45 5.68 3.43
C ALA A 122 21.05 5.98 4.90
N GLY A 123 21.43 5.09 5.83
CA GLY A 123 21.11 5.22 7.25
C GLY A 123 19.63 5.02 7.57
N ILE A 124 19.21 5.60 8.69
CA ILE A 124 17.83 5.69 9.14
C ILE A 124 17.22 6.97 8.54
N PRO A 125 16.11 6.88 7.79
CA PRO A 125 15.43 8.06 7.26
C PRO A 125 14.79 8.92 8.37
N GLU A 126 14.85 10.25 8.21
CA GLU A 126 14.28 11.22 9.15
C GLU A 126 12.77 11.11 9.27
N VAL A 127 12.08 10.98 8.13
CA VAL A 127 10.63 10.83 8.06
C VAL A 127 10.28 9.56 7.28
N THR A 128 9.40 8.74 7.83
CA THR A 128 8.89 7.53 7.18
C THR A 128 7.44 7.28 7.52
N ARG A 129 6.74 6.47 6.74
CA ARG A 129 5.50 5.85 7.21
C ARG A 129 5.76 4.90 8.37
N ILE A 130 4.76 4.72 9.23
CA ILE A 130 4.81 3.71 10.28
C ILE A 130 4.91 2.30 9.66
N PRO A 131 5.94 1.51 10.00
CA PRO A 131 6.11 0.15 9.47
C PRO A 131 5.13 -0.81 10.18
N GLU A 132 5.05 -2.05 9.70
CA GLU A 132 4.31 -3.15 10.37
C GLU A 132 2.78 -2.95 10.51
N CYS A 133 2.25 -1.85 9.99
CA CYS A 133 0.84 -1.46 10.09
C CYS A 133 0.09 -1.53 8.76
N HIS A 134 0.65 -2.20 7.75
CA HIS A 134 0.00 -2.39 6.45
C HIS A 134 -1.36 -3.10 6.65
N GLY A 135 -2.41 -2.54 6.05
CA GLY A 135 -3.77 -3.05 6.19
C GLY A 135 -4.56 -2.53 7.41
N ILE A 136 -3.97 -1.67 8.25
CA ILE A 136 -4.70 -0.99 9.34
C ILE A 136 -5.16 0.39 8.87
N TYR A 137 -6.47 0.52 8.65
CA TYR A 137 -7.06 1.79 8.19
C TYR A 137 -6.87 2.91 9.22
N GLY A 138 -6.53 4.11 8.72
CA GLY A 138 -6.21 5.28 9.52
C GLY A 138 -4.79 5.29 10.09
N VAL A 139 -4.02 4.22 9.88
CA VAL A 139 -2.66 4.08 10.41
C VAL A 139 -1.62 4.07 9.29
N SER A 140 -1.83 3.25 8.26
CA SER A 140 -0.90 3.13 7.14
C SER A 140 -1.62 3.45 5.83
N GLU A 141 -1.13 4.46 5.11
CA GLU A 141 -1.57 4.77 3.74
C GLU A 141 -3.09 4.99 3.59
N SER A 142 -3.71 5.54 4.64
CA SER A 142 -5.17 5.67 4.80
C SER A 142 -5.53 6.63 5.93
N GLY A 143 -6.82 6.97 6.05
CA GLY A 143 -7.36 7.90 7.05
C GLY A 143 -7.94 9.17 6.43
N SER A 144 -7.40 9.57 5.28
CA SER A 144 -7.95 10.64 4.43
C SER A 144 -8.11 10.12 3.00
N SER A 145 -8.70 10.93 2.12
CA SER A 145 -8.85 10.59 0.71
C SER A 145 -8.75 11.82 -0.19
N TYR A 146 -8.43 11.58 -1.46
CA TYR A 146 -8.52 12.57 -2.53
C TYR A 146 -9.07 11.88 -3.79
N THR A 147 -9.46 12.69 -4.76
CA THR A 147 -10.13 12.21 -5.96
C THR A 147 -9.20 12.37 -7.17
N ILE A 148 -9.05 11.31 -7.96
CA ILE A 148 -8.34 11.34 -9.24
C ILE A 148 -9.36 11.47 -10.37
N PRO A 149 -9.28 12.52 -11.21
CA PRO A 149 -10.23 12.74 -12.28
C PRO A 149 -10.14 11.65 -13.35
N SER A 150 -11.30 11.21 -13.82
CA SER A 150 -11.42 10.31 -14.96
C SER A 150 -11.48 11.11 -16.27
N ARG A 151 -10.53 10.91 -17.19
CA ARG A 151 -10.61 11.55 -18.51
C ARG A 151 -11.64 10.82 -19.40
N PRO A 152 -12.58 11.53 -20.04
CA PRO A 152 -13.55 10.91 -20.95
C PRO A 152 -12.84 10.31 -22.18
N GLN A 153 -13.28 9.13 -22.62
CA GLN A 153 -12.85 8.57 -23.91
C GLN A 153 -13.76 9.07 -25.03
N PRO A 154 -13.22 9.39 -26.22
CA PRO A 154 -14.03 9.84 -27.35
C PRO A 154 -15.02 8.79 -27.87
N SER A 155 -14.86 7.51 -27.52
CA SER A 155 -15.69 6.40 -27.99
C SER A 155 -16.74 5.87 -27.00
N SER A 156 -16.86 6.45 -25.80
CA SER A 156 -17.86 6.02 -24.80
C SER A 156 -18.70 7.21 -24.34
N ALA A 157 -19.99 7.19 -24.65
CA ALA A 157 -20.97 8.23 -24.29
C ALA A 157 -21.28 8.31 -22.77
N GLN A 158 -20.51 7.65 -21.90
CA GLN A 158 -20.70 7.66 -20.46
C GLN A 158 -19.52 8.32 -19.77
N ALA A 159 -19.82 9.33 -18.94
CA ALA A 159 -18.90 9.93 -18.01
C ALA A 159 -18.40 8.84 -17.06
N ARG A 160 -17.08 8.61 -17.02
CA ARG A 160 -16.48 7.79 -15.99
C ARG A 160 -16.42 8.60 -14.71
N ASN A 161 -16.86 8.02 -13.61
CA ASN A 161 -16.77 8.65 -12.30
C ASN A 161 -15.30 8.79 -11.90
N ASP A 162 -15.00 9.86 -11.18
CA ASP A 162 -13.67 10.04 -10.60
C ASP A 162 -13.40 8.93 -9.57
N THR A 163 -12.13 8.57 -9.41
CA THR A 163 -11.75 7.51 -8.46
C THR A 163 -11.31 8.12 -7.14
N THR A 164 -11.92 7.68 -6.04
CA THR A 164 -11.45 8.03 -4.69
C THR A 164 -10.23 7.17 -4.34
N VAL A 165 -9.14 7.83 -3.92
CA VAL A 165 -7.89 7.20 -3.50
C VAL A 165 -7.57 7.58 -2.07
N SER A 166 -7.16 6.60 -1.26
CA SER A 166 -6.77 6.82 0.13
C SER A 166 -5.45 7.59 0.23
N THR A 167 -5.32 8.37 1.29
CA THR A 167 -4.09 9.08 1.64
C THR A 167 -3.97 9.24 3.16
N GLY A 168 -2.87 9.82 3.61
CA GLY A 168 -2.57 10.02 5.03
C GLY A 168 -1.89 8.82 5.68
N GLY A 169 -2.24 8.57 6.94
CA GLY A 169 -1.60 7.62 7.84
C GLY A 169 -0.53 8.28 8.71
N ILE A 170 0.02 7.52 9.64
CA ILE A 170 0.96 8.02 10.65
C ILE A 170 2.36 8.13 10.07
N LEU A 171 2.95 9.30 10.23
CA LEU A 171 4.35 9.55 9.93
C LEU A 171 5.19 9.34 11.18
N ILE A 172 6.30 8.61 11.07
CA ILE A 172 7.36 8.59 12.06
C ILE A 172 8.36 9.68 11.72
N CYS A 173 8.60 10.59 12.66
CA CYS A 173 9.64 11.61 12.57
C CYS A 173 10.75 11.35 13.59
N ARG A 174 12.00 11.54 13.20
CA ARG A 174 13.19 11.26 14.03
C ARG A 174 14.06 12.50 14.16
N PRO A 175 13.63 13.52 14.92
CA PRO A 175 14.31 14.81 14.98
C PRO A 175 15.71 14.74 15.60
N LEU A 176 16.04 13.66 16.32
CA LEU A 176 17.32 13.53 17.02
C LEU A 176 18.43 12.86 16.18
N LEU A 177 18.15 12.41 14.96
CA LEU A 177 19.14 11.75 14.10
C LEU A 177 20.42 12.57 13.84
N PRO A 178 20.38 13.91 13.74
CA PRO A 178 21.61 14.69 13.56
C PRO A 178 22.50 14.74 14.80
N TYR A 179 21.97 14.40 15.99
CA TYR A 179 22.64 14.63 17.27
C TYR A 179 23.21 13.33 17.86
N PRO A 180 24.45 13.35 18.39
CA PRO A 180 25.04 12.18 19.02
C PRO A 180 24.41 11.91 20.39
N LYS A 181 24.52 10.66 20.85
CA LYS A 181 23.96 10.25 22.15
C LYS A 181 24.54 11.07 23.32
N SER A 182 25.82 11.43 23.25
CA SER A 182 26.49 12.24 24.27
C SER A 182 25.83 13.61 24.48
N SER A 183 25.44 14.30 23.41
CA SER A 183 24.71 15.58 23.50
C SER A 183 23.31 15.41 24.11
N LEU A 184 22.64 14.30 23.84
CA LEU A 184 21.34 13.99 24.43
C LEU A 184 21.44 13.71 25.93
N LEU A 185 22.49 13.01 26.36
CA LEU A 185 22.77 12.76 27.77
C LEU A 185 23.15 14.05 28.50
N ALA A 186 23.98 14.91 27.90
CA ALA A 186 24.30 16.23 28.44
C ALA A 186 23.04 17.07 28.65
N THR A 187 22.13 17.07 27.67
CA THR A 187 20.82 17.76 27.79
C THR A 187 20.01 17.22 28.98
N CYS A 188 19.94 15.90 29.16
CA CYS A 188 19.25 15.32 30.32
C CYS A 188 19.91 15.74 31.64
N HIS A 189 21.24 15.69 31.72
CA HIS A 189 21.99 16.03 32.92
C HIS A 189 21.82 17.50 33.31
N GLU A 190 22.00 18.41 32.37
CA GLU A 190 21.85 19.87 32.59
C GLU A 190 20.44 20.27 33.05
N ASN A 191 19.42 19.49 32.65
CA ASN A 191 18.02 19.77 32.97
C ASN A 191 17.45 18.83 34.04
N ASN A 192 18.29 18.06 34.73
CA ASN A 192 17.89 17.11 35.78
C ASN A 192 16.79 16.12 35.35
N ILE A 193 16.85 15.65 34.11
CA ILE A 193 15.85 14.72 33.55
C ILE A 193 16.30 13.28 33.81
N PRO A 194 15.52 12.48 34.57
CA PRO A 194 15.85 11.08 34.82
C PRO A 194 15.74 10.26 33.53
N TYR A 195 16.51 9.18 33.44
CA TYR A 195 16.43 8.22 32.35
C TYR A 195 16.86 6.82 32.83
N VAL A 196 16.28 5.78 32.24
CA VAL A 196 16.69 4.39 32.48
C VAL A 196 17.86 4.04 31.56
N SER A 197 18.84 3.31 32.09
CA SER A 197 19.87 2.63 31.31
C SER A 197 19.67 1.12 31.45
N ASP A 198 19.17 0.47 30.41
CA ASP A 198 18.94 -0.98 30.42
C ASP A 198 20.29 -1.73 30.28
N PRO A 199 20.69 -2.55 31.26
CA PRO A 199 21.96 -3.28 31.25
C PRO A 199 22.15 -4.18 30.03
N THR A 200 21.06 -4.71 29.47
CA THR A 200 21.11 -5.60 28.30
C THR A 200 21.58 -4.90 27.03
N ASN A 201 21.50 -3.56 26.96
CA ASN A 201 22.02 -2.76 25.84
C ASN A 201 23.55 -2.71 25.78
N PHE A 202 24.23 -3.14 26.85
CA PHE A 202 25.68 -3.14 26.96
C PHE A 202 26.29 -4.53 26.76
N ASP A 203 25.48 -5.59 26.71
CA ASP A 203 25.96 -6.94 26.43
C ASP A 203 26.23 -7.11 24.92
N PRO A 204 27.50 -7.23 24.49
CA PRO A 204 27.85 -7.38 23.08
C PRO A 204 27.45 -8.75 22.50
N THR A 205 27.17 -9.74 23.35
CA THR A 205 26.82 -11.11 22.91
C THR A 205 25.35 -11.25 22.52
N LEU A 206 24.50 -10.33 22.99
CA LEU A 206 23.05 -10.42 22.82
C LEU A 206 22.59 -10.11 21.39
N THR A 207 23.15 -9.06 20.78
CA THR A 207 22.78 -8.67 19.41
C THR A 207 23.99 -8.15 18.62
N PRO A 208 24.00 -8.31 17.28
CA PRO A 208 25.04 -7.73 16.44
C PRO A 208 25.17 -6.21 16.58
N ARG A 209 24.08 -5.50 16.88
CA ARG A 209 24.11 -4.06 17.12
C ARG A 209 24.83 -3.70 18.42
N ASN A 210 24.61 -4.45 19.50
CA ASN A 210 25.34 -4.25 20.74
C ASN A 210 26.84 -4.52 20.56
N ALA A 211 27.21 -5.55 19.80
CA ALA A 211 28.59 -5.80 19.43
C ALA A 211 29.21 -4.62 18.67
N ILE A 212 28.54 -4.11 17.63
CA ILE A 212 28.99 -2.93 16.86
C ILE A 212 29.15 -1.71 17.78
N ARG A 213 28.18 -1.46 18.67
CA ARG A 213 28.22 -0.36 19.63
C ARG A 213 29.43 -0.46 20.56
N SER A 214 29.71 -1.66 21.09
CA SER A 214 30.90 -1.90 21.92
C SER A 214 32.19 -1.61 21.16
N LEU A 215 32.31 -2.10 19.93
CA LEU A 215 33.50 -1.89 19.09
C LEU A 215 33.72 -0.41 18.73
N LEU A 216 32.64 0.34 18.49
CA LEU A 216 32.69 1.78 18.27
C LEU A 216 33.12 2.53 19.53
N ALA A 217 32.54 2.20 20.69
CA ALA A 217 32.85 2.85 21.96
C ALA A 217 34.31 2.66 22.39
N GLU A 218 34.86 1.46 22.15
CA GLU A 218 36.26 1.13 22.48
C GLU A 218 37.25 1.63 21.42
N ASN A 219 36.80 2.31 20.36
CA ASN A 219 37.62 2.73 19.22
C ASN A 219 38.45 1.60 18.58
N LYS A 220 37.97 0.36 18.66
CA LYS A 220 38.65 -0.83 18.10
C LYS A 220 38.54 -0.91 16.57
N LEU A 221 37.65 -0.13 15.97
CA LEU A 221 37.45 -0.11 14.52
C LEU A 221 38.43 0.84 13.82
N PRO A 222 38.95 0.47 12.63
CA PRO A 222 39.75 1.37 11.80
C PRO A 222 39.00 2.67 11.48
N LYS A 223 39.75 3.76 11.22
CA LYS A 223 39.19 5.10 10.91
C LYS A 223 38.07 5.09 9.87
N ALA A 224 38.19 4.27 8.83
CA ALA A 224 37.19 4.13 7.77
C ALA A 224 35.83 3.61 8.24
N LEU A 225 35.78 2.90 9.38
CA LEU A 225 34.58 2.31 9.98
C LEU A 225 34.13 3.07 11.25
N GLN A 226 34.70 4.25 11.51
CA GLN A 226 34.29 5.12 12.61
C GLN A 226 33.20 6.10 12.18
N GLY A 227 32.52 6.70 13.16
CA GLY A 227 31.36 7.59 12.99
C GLY A 227 31.48 8.59 11.83
N PRO A 228 32.51 9.45 11.77
CA PRO A 228 32.63 10.47 10.73
C PRO A 228 32.68 9.92 9.30
N SER A 229 33.41 8.81 9.08
CA SER A 229 33.49 8.15 7.78
C SER A 229 32.18 7.48 7.39
N ILE A 230 31.49 6.87 8.36
CA ILE A 230 30.17 6.26 8.14
C ILE A 230 29.11 7.33 7.84
N LEU A 231 29.14 8.49 8.50
CA LEU A 231 28.25 9.61 8.20
C LEU A 231 28.49 10.17 6.79
N SER A 232 29.75 10.29 6.35
CA SER A 232 30.08 10.67 4.96
C SER A 232 29.55 9.65 3.93
N LEU A 233 29.64 8.36 4.24
CA LEU A 233 29.08 7.28 3.43
C LEU A 233 27.54 7.37 3.35
N ILE A 234 26.87 7.64 4.48
CA ILE A 234 25.42 7.85 4.53
C ILE A 234 25.01 9.01 3.62
N ASN A 235 25.68 10.16 3.72
CA ASN A 235 25.39 11.33 2.88
C ASN A 235 25.58 11.04 1.38
N SER A 236 26.63 10.29 1.04
CA SER A 236 26.89 9.85 -0.33
C SER A 236 25.79 8.90 -0.84
N SER A 237 25.35 7.97 0.00
CA SER A 237 24.26 7.03 -0.29
C SER A 237 22.91 7.73 -0.46
N GLN A 238 22.59 8.70 0.41
CA GLN A 238 21.39 9.54 0.29
C GLN A 238 21.41 10.39 -0.99
N SER A 239 22.57 10.96 -1.35
CA SER A 239 22.74 11.69 -2.62
C SER A 239 22.50 10.78 -3.83
N LEU A 240 22.98 9.54 -3.77
CA LEU A 240 22.71 8.53 -4.81
C LEU A 240 21.21 8.26 -4.95
N LEU A 241 20.48 8.08 -3.85
CA LEU A 241 19.02 7.89 -3.85
C LEU A 241 18.26 9.06 -4.48
N ARG A 242 18.61 10.29 -4.08
CA ARG A 242 17.99 11.52 -4.64
C ARG A 242 18.25 11.61 -6.14
N ASN A 243 19.49 11.38 -6.57
CA ASN A 243 19.86 11.37 -7.98
C ASN A 243 19.11 10.29 -8.76
N SER A 244 19.02 9.07 -8.24
CA SER A 244 18.28 7.99 -8.90
C SER A 244 16.79 8.30 -9.04
N THR A 245 16.19 8.93 -8.02
CA THR A 245 14.79 9.37 -8.05
C THR A 245 14.60 10.47 -9.11
N SER A 246 15.48 11.48 -9.13
CA SER A 246 15.44 12.55 -10.13
C SER A 246 15.57 12.03 -11.55
N LEU A 247 16.48 11.08 -11.80
CA LEU A 247 16.64 10.48 -13.13
C LEU A 247 15.42 9.62 -13.52
N SER A 248 14.83 8.92 -12.57
CA SER A 248 13.58 8.19 -12.77
C SER A 248 12.43 9.15 -13.11
N ASN A 249 12.37 10.32 -12.45
CA ASN A 249 11.39 11.36 -12.76
C ASN A 249 11.50 11.82 -14.22
N THR A 250 12.73 12.09 -14.69
CA THR A 250 12.95 12.48 -16.08
C THR A 250 12.59 11.37 -17.08
N LEU A 251 12.80 10.10 -16.72
CA LEU A 251 12.37 9.00 -17.57
C LEU A 251 10.83 8.88 -17.59
N LEU A 252 10.16 9.12 -16.47
CA LEU A 252 8.69 9.14 -16.39
C LEU A 252 8.09 10.24 -17.28
N THR A 253 8.72 11.40 -17.41
CA THR A 253 8.22 12.47 -18.32
C THR A 253 8.26 12.09 -19.79
N SER A 254 9.02 11.06 -20.17
CA SER A 254 9.01 10.51 -21.53
C SER A 254 7.91 9.47 -21.77
N CYS A 255 7.23 9.02 -20.71
CA CYS A 255 6.11 8.09 -20.78
C CYS A 255 4.78 8.88 -20.75
N LYS A 256 3.74 8.35 -21.38
CA LYS A 256 2.42 9.02 -21.45
C LYS A 256 1.30 8.06 -21.08
N ILE A 257 0.52 8.41 -20.05
CA ILE A 257 -0.71 7.68 -19.73
C ILE A 257 -1.79 8.09 -20.73
N ASN A 258 -2.22 7.13 -21.54
CA ASN A 258 -3.35 7.32 -22.46
C ASN A 258 -4.68 7.03 -21.76
N HIS A 259 -4.68 6.07 -20.83
CA HIS A 259 -5.88 5.64 -20.14
C HIS A 259 -5.55 5.15 -18.73
N LEU A 260 -6.38 5.52 -17.75
CA LEU A 260 -6.30 5.06 -16.36
C LEU A 260 -7.69 4.55 -15.94
N ASN A 261 -7.75 3.32 -15.43
CA ASN A 261 -8.94 2.73 -14.82
C ASN A 261 -8.54 1.99 -13.54
N LEU A 262 -8.36 2.74 -12.46
CA LEU A 262 -8.07 2.19 -11.13
C LEU A 262 -9.17 1.23 -10.60
N PRO A 263 -10.48 1.48 -10.79
CA PRO A 263 -11.55 0.52 -10.46
C PRO A 263 -11.30 -0.90 -10.99
N ALA A 264 -10.82 -1.01 -12.24
CA ALA A 264 -10.45 -2.27 -12.86
C ALA A 264 -8.98 -2.67 -12.70
N GLY A 265 -8.15 -1.76 -12.19
CA GLY A 265 -6.71 -1.93 -12.09
C GLY A 265 -6.02 -2.03 -13.46
N THR A 266 -6.37 -1.15 -14.40
CA THR A 266 -5.73 -1.07 -15.74
C THR A 266 -5.20 0.31 -16.09
N ILE A 267 -4.09 0.34 -16.83
CA ILE A 267 -3.47 1.54 -17.40
C ILE A 267 -3.09 1.24 -18.84
N THR A 268 -3.37 2.13 -19.78
CA THR A 268 -2.77 2.11 -21.12
C THR A 268 -1.67 3.16 -21.16
N LEU A 269 -0.43 2.72 -21.37
CA LEU A 269 0.77 3.56 -21.28
C LEU A 269 1.55 3.50 -22.60
N THR A 270 1.95 4.66 -23.11
CA THR A 270 2.95 4.75 -24.20
C THR A 270 4.31 5.06 -23.60
N PHE A 271 5.27 4.19 -23.89
CA PHE A 271 6.68 4.36 -23.56
C PHE A 271 7.42 5.04 -24.71
N PRO A 272 8.62 5.58 -24.47
CA PRO A 272 9.44 6.14 -25.54
C PRO A 272 9.79 5.09 -26.60
N SER A 273 9.72 5.48 -27.87
CA SER A 273 10.07 4.62 -29.02
C SER A 273 11.54 4.75 -29.44
N SER A 274 12.21 5.83 -29.03
CA SER A 274 13.64 6.05 -29.24
C SER A 274 14.43 5.74 -27.97
N PRO A 275 15.70 5.28 -28.07
CA PRO A 275 16.56 5.11 -26.91
C PRO A 275 16.71 6.41 -26.14
N ILE A 276 16.52 6.34 -24.82
CA ILE A 276 16.74 7.46 -23.90
C ILE A 276 17.83 7.03 -22.93
N ASP A 277 18.85 7.87 -22.78
CA ASP A 277 19.82 7.74 -21.69
C ASP A 277 19.45 8.71 -20.56
N PRO A 278 18.79 8.23 -19.47
CA PRO A 278 18.53 9.02 -18.28
C PRO A 278 19.73 9.84 -17.78
N ILE A 279 20.97 9.35 -17.94
CA ILE A 279 22.15 10.04 -17.42
C ILE A 279 22.48 11.29 -18.25
N SER A 280 22.07 11.34 -19.52
CA SER A 280 22.26 12.52 -20.38
C SER A 280 21.55 13.77 -19.86
N PHE A 281 20.57 13.62 -18.96
CA PHE A 281 19.87 14.73 -18.32
C PHE A 281 20.63 15.33 -17.13
N LEU A 282 21.69 14.68 -16.64
CA LEU A 282 22.60 15.30 -15.69
C LEU A 282 23.54 16.21 -16.50
N ASN A 283 23.39 17.53 -16.34
CA ASN A 283 24.32 18.54 -16.85
C ASN A 283 25.70 18.48 -16.14
N THR A 284 26.24 17.28 -15.92
CA THR A 284 27.61 17.07 -15.51
C THR A 284 28.51 17.25 -16.72
N VAL A 285 29.54 18.09 -16.58
CA VAL A 285 30.62 18.31 -17.56
C VAL A 285 30.92 17.01 -18.31
N PRO A 286 30.95 17.01 -19.66
CA PRO A 286 31.22 15.81 -20.42
C PRO A 286 32.60 15.28 -20.01
N ASN A 287 32.61 14.17 -19.26
CA ASN A 287 33.84 13.44 -19.06
C ASN A 287 34.21 12.87 -20.42
N ASN A 288 35.33 13.32 -21.01
CA ASN A 288 35.75 13.05 -22.38
C ASN A 288 35.99 11.57 -22.73
N ASN A 289 35.69 10.64 -21.82
CA ASN A 289 35.74 9.20 -22.05
C ASN A 289 34.35 8.62 -22.36
N LYS A 290 33.64 9.20 -23.34
CA LYS A 290 32.42 8.59 -23.91
C LYS A 290 32.81 7.37 -24.73
N THR A 291 32.71 6.18 -24.13
CA THR A 291 32.47 4.95 -24.86
C THR A 291 31.09 5.07 -25.50
N LYS A 292 31.05 5.54 -26.75
CA LYS A 292 29.82 5.56 -27.56
C LYS A 292 29.27 4.12 -27.64
N GLY A 293 28.06 3.92 -27.15
CA GLY A 293 27.24 2.74 -27.48
C GLY A 293 26.90 1.75 -26.36
N LYS A 294 27.54 1.75 -25.19
CA LYS A 294 27.20 0.78 -24.11
C LYS A 294 26.37 1.41 -23.01
N GLU A 295 25.19 0.84 -22.75
CA GLU A 295 24.35 1.20 -21.61
C GLU A 295 25.14 1.00 -20.30
N THR A 296 25.20 2.03 -19.46
CA THR A 296 25.85 1.91 -18.16
C THR A 296 24.96 1.11 -17.21
N GLN A 297 25.58 0.34 -16.29
CA GLN A 297 24.84 -0.36 -15.22
C GLN A 297 23.92 0.59 -14.43
N ARG A 298 24.30 1.86 -14.31
CA ARG A 298 23.50 2.88 -13.64
C ARG A 298 22.24 3.25 -14.44
N THR A 299 22.35 3.44 -15.75
CA THR A 299 21.20 3.70 -16.64
C THR A 299 20.17 2.59 -16.51
N HIS A 300 20.63 1.34 -16.53
CA HIS A 300 19.77 0.16 -16.38
C HIS A 300 19.05 0.10 -15.02
N GLN A 301 19.72 0.45 -13.93
CA GLN A 301 19.11 0.55 -12.60
C GLN A 301 18.01 1.63 -12.55
N ILE A 302 18.18 2.76 -13.24
CA ILE A 302 17.15 3.81 -13.32
C ILE A 302 15.93 3.32 -14.10
N LYS A 303 16.12 2.58 -15.20
CA LYS A 303 15.02 1.96 -15.95
C LYS A 303 14.25 0.97 -15.06
N CYS A 304 14.95 0.12 -14.32
CA CYS A 304 14.33 -0.81 -13.37
C CYS A 304 13.50 -0.06 -12.30
N LEU A 305 14.06 1.00 -11.72
CA LEU A 305 13.39 1.81 -10.70
C LEU A 305 12.12 2.45 -11.27
N THR A 306 12.21 2.95 -12.51
CA THR A 306 11.09 3.57 -13.20
C THR A 306 9.97 2.56 -13.49
N LEU A 307 10.29 1.35 -13.98
CA LEU A 307 9.30 0.29 -14.16
C LEU A 307 8.63 -0.09 -12.85
N ARG A 308 9.39 -0.24 -11.76
CA ARG A 308 8.84 -0.51 -10.43
C ARG A 308 7.81 0.55 -10.02
N ARG A 309 8.16 1.83 -10.16
CA ARG A 309 7.25 2.94 -9.83
C ARG A 309 5.97 2.92 -10.66
N ILE A 310 6.05 2.51 -11.93
CA ILE A 310 4.88 2.33 -12.80
C ILE A 310 4.04 1.14 -12.34
N THR A 311 4.64 -0.02 -12.04
CA THR A 311 3.91 -1.21 -11.62
C THR A 311 3.24 -1.03 -10.25
N ASP A 312 3.88 -0.30 -9.34
CA ASP A 312 3.36 -0.01 -8.00
C ASP A 312 2.04 0.80 -8.04
N LEU A 313 1.73 1.50 -9.15
CA LEU A 313 0.43 2.17 -9.34
C LEU A 313 -0.75 1.20 -9.46
N LEU A 314 -0.51 -0.01 -9.96
CA LEU A 314 -1.55 -1.04 -10.19
C LEU A 314 -1.46 -2.21 -9.22
N ALA A 315 -0.29 -2.41 -8.62
CA ALA A 315 0.03 -3.51 -7.73
C ALA A 315 0.80 -3.02 -6.48
N PRO A 316 0.22 -2.12 -5.66
CA PRO A 316 0.91 -1.54 -4.50
C PRO A 316 1.09 -2.58 -3.38
N PHE A 317 2.19 -3.35 -3.45
CA PHE A 317 2.59 -4.26 -2.38
C PHE A 317 3.42 -3.54 -1.31
N PRO A 318 3.30 -3.93 -0.03
CA PRO A 318 4.14 -3.39 1.02
C PRO A 318 5.62 -3.79 0.86
N GLU A 319 6.49 -3.03 1.52
CA GLU A 319 7.89 -3.39 1.81
C GLU A 319 8.74 -3.82 0.61
N ASN A 320 8.55 -3.14 -0.52
CA ASN A 320 9.33 -3.41 -1.71
C ASN A 320 9.29 -4.88 -2.17
N HIS A 321 8.15 -5.55 -2.00
CA HIS A 321 7.93 -6.99 -2.21
C HIS A 321 8.70 -7.61 -3.40
N PHE A 322 8.74 -6.92 -4.55
CA PHE A 322 9.59 -7.31 -5.67
C PHE A 322 10.96 -6.59 -5.62
N PRO A 323 12.08 -7.33 -5.58
CA PRO A 323 13.41 -6.73 -5.60
C PRO A 323 13.69 -6.08 -6.95
N LEU A 324 14.48 -5.00 -6.95
CA LEU A 324 14.77 -4.23 -8.18
C LEU A 324 15.41 -5.10 -9.28
N ARG A 325 16.24 -6.07 -8.89
CA ARG A 325 16.86 -7.05 -9.81
C ARG A 325 15.83 -7.83 -10.64
N SER A 326 14.62 -8.06 -10.13
CA SER A 326 13.58 -8.78 -10.88
C SER A 326 13.06 -8.02 -12.10
N TYR A 327 13.36 -6.72 -12.20
CA TYR A 327 12.99 -5.87 -13.34
C TYR A 327 14.05 -5.88 -14.45
N GLU A 328 15.27 -6.37 -14.16
CA GLU A 328 16.42 -6.27 -15.06
C GLU A 328 16.16 -6.89 -16.44
N SER A 329 15.56 -8.07 -16.51
CA SER A 329 15.32 -8.75 -17.79
C SER A 329 14.19 -8.14 -18.64
N PHE A 330 13.48 -7.13 -18.14
CA PHE A 330 12.28 -6.59 -18.77
C PHE A 330 12.43 -5.12 -19.20
N THR A 331 13.51 -4.44 -18.78
CA THR A 331 13.75 -3.04 -19.15
C THR A 331 13.82 -2.86 -20.65
N ASP A 332 14.52 -3.74 -21.35
CA ASP A 332 14.79 -3.60 -22.79
C ASP A 332 13.55 -3.93 -23.64
N LEU A 333 12.56 -4.64 -23.07
CA LEU A 333 11.28 -4.89 -23.74
C LEU A 333 10.43 -3.63 -23.86
N VAL A 334 10.67 -2.66 -22.98
CA VAL A 334 9.82 -1.49 -22.78
C VAL A 334 10.58 -0.19 -23.08
N PHE A 335 11.87 -0.12 -22.76
CA PHE A 335 12.76 0.98 -23.06
C PHE A 335 13.79 0.52 -24.10
N PRO A 336 13.67 0.95 -25.37
CA PRO A 336 14.58 0.51 -26.43
C PRO A 336 16.03 0.94 -26.15
N THR A 337 16.97 0.15 -26.64
CA THR A 337 18.41 0.44 -26.56
C THR A 337 18.94 0.82 -27.94
N PRO A 338 20.10 1.52 -28.05
CA PRO A 338 20.68 1.89 -29.34
C PRO A 338 20.91 0.69 -30.27
N ASP A 339 21.24 -0.48 -29.69
CA ASP A 339 21.55 -1.71 -30.41
C ASP A 339 20.30 -2.57 -30.70
N GLN A 340 19.19 -2.36 -29.98
CA GLN A 340 17.93 -3.07 -30.16
C GLN A 340 16.75 -2.09 -30.26
N PRO A 341 16.36 -1.70 -31.48
CA PRO A 341 15.14 -0.92 -31.67
C PRO A 341 13.91 -1.73 -31.27
N VAL A 342 12.81 -1.03 -31.02
CA VAL A 342 11.56 -1.62 -30.52
C VAL A 342 11.14 -2.83 -31.37
N PRO A 343 10.95 -4.04 -30.78
CA PRO A 343 10.63 -5.24 -31.56
C PRO A 343 9.32 -5.07 -32.32
N GLN A 344 9.29 -5.51 -33.59
CA GLN A 344 8.08 -5.52 -34.42
C GLN A 344 7.00 -6.48 -33.87
N LYS A 345 7.39 -7.60 -33.26
CA LYS A 345 6.48 -8.54 -32.58
C LYS A 345 6.81 -8.62 -31.09
N ARG A 346 6.00 -7.96 -30.26
CA ARG A 346 6.14 -7.99 -28.80
C ARG A 346 5.25 -9.08 -28.20
N LYS A 347 5.77 -9.79 -27.19
CA LYS A 347 5.02 -10.80 -26.43
C LYS A 347 4.55 -10.20 -25.10
N PRO A 348 3.37 -10.61 -24.59
CA PRO A 348 2.95 -10.22 -23.25
C PRO A 348 3.86 -10.85 -22.19
N PHE A 349 4.03 -10.17 -21.06
CA PHE A 349 4.82 -10.64 -19.92
C PHE A 349 4.26 -10.12 -18.60
N THR A 350 4.73 -10.65 -17.47
CA THR A 350 4.32 -10.20 -16.13
C THR A 350 5.53 -9.70 -15.36
N LEU A 351 5.39 -8.54 -14.73
CA LEU A 351 6.43 -7.88 -13.96
C LEU A 351 5.81 -7.12 -12.79
N GLY A 352 6.38 -7.24 -11.58
CA GLY A 352 5.92 -6.48 -10.42
C GLY A 352 4.45 -6.75 -10.02
N GLY A 353 3.90 -7.91 -10.37
CA GLY A 353 2.48 -8.21 -10.15
C GLY A 353 1.53 -7.56 -11.17
N VAL A 354 2.06 -7.07 -12.29
CA VAL A 354 1.35 -6.43 -13.40
C VAL A 354 1.60 -7.19 -14.70
N MET A 355 0.55 -7.49 -15.44
CA MET A 355 0.58 -8.06 -16.78
C MET A 355 0.71 -6.93 -17.82
N PHE A 356 1.73 -7.02 -18.66
CA PHE A 356 1.99 -6.14 -19.79
C PHE A 356 1.51 -6.82 -21.06
N GLN A 357 0.60 -6.16 -21.79
CA GLN A 357 0.06 -6.62 -23.06
C GLN A 357 0.29 -5.57 -24.15
N PRO A 358 0.97 -5.89 -25.26
CA PRO A 358 1.18 -4.90 -26.31
C PRO A 358 -0.14 -4.57 -27.02
N VAL A 359 -0.37 -3.30 -27.32
CA VAL A 359 -1.52 -2.87 -28.12
C VAL A 359 -1.28 -3.22 -29.58
N LYS A 360 -2.15 -4.05 -30.18
CA LYS A 360 -2.08 -4.39 -31.61
C LYS A 360 -2.70 -3.25 -32.44
N THR A 361 -1.96 -2.69 -33.39
CA THR A 361 -2.51 -1.77 -34.39
C THR A 361 -3.15 -2.54 -35.55
N LYS A 362 -4.17 -1.95 -36.19
CA LYS A 362 -4.96 -2.55 -37.28
C LYS A 362 -4.17 -2.89 -38.57
N GLY A 363 -2.86 -2.61 -38.64
CA GLY A 363 -2.01 -2.92 -39.81
C GLY A 363 -1.49 -4.36 -39.88
N ASP A 364 -1.76 -5.20 -38.89
CA ASP A 364 -1.28 -6.61 -38.85
C ASP A 364 -2.27 -7.60 -39.49
N GLN A 365 -3.36 -7.10 -40.10
CA GLN A 365 -4.24 -7.86 -40.99
C GLN A 365 -4.12 -7.26 -42.40
N GLY A 366 -3.60 -8.04 -43.34
CA GLY A 366 -3.25 -7.60 -44.69
C GLY A 366 -4.45 -7.15 -45.52
N THR A 367 -4.78 -5.86 -45.44
CA THR A 367 -5.62 -5.16 -46.42
C THR A 367 -4.94 -3.84 -46.80
N PRO A 368 -4.78 -3.54 -48.10
CA PRO A 368 -4.19 -2.28 -48.54
C PRO A 368 -5.21 -1.17 -48.39
N SER A 369 -4.89 -0.11 -47.65
CA SER A 369 -5.71 1.10 -47.60
C SER A 369 -4.89 2.35 -47.85
N THR A 370 -5.49 3.17 -48.70
CA THR A 370 -5.15 4.46 -49.30
C THR A 370 -4.50 5.52 -48.40
N GLU A 371 -3.71 6.39 -49.05
CA GLU A 371 -2.69 7.30 -48.50
C GLU A 371 -3.17 8.52 -47.67
N ALA A 372 -4.35 8.49 -47.04
CA ALA A 372 -4.91 9.68 -46.39
C ALA A 372 -5.06 9.63 -44.86
N ASP A 373 -4.44 8.67 -44.16
CA ASP A 373 -4.61 8.52 -42.70
C ASP A 373 -3.29 8.24 -41.93
N GLN A 374 -2.21 8.94 -42.31
CA GLN A 374 -0.86 8.77 -41.75
C GLN A 374 -0.63 9.49 -40.39
N SER A 375 -1.54 9.44 -39.42
CA SER A 375 -1.32 10.09 -38.10
C SER A 375 -1.30 9.18 -36.87
N VAL A 376 -1.47 7.85 -37.02
CA VAL A 376 -1.34 6.91 -35.89
C VAL A 376 -0.46 5.71 -36.28
N GLN A 377 0.84 5.94 -36.49
CA GLN A 377 1.84 4.87 -36.54
C GLN A 377 1.90 4.16 -35.16
N GLY A 378 1.92 2.82 -35.17
CA GLY A 378 1.88 1.97 -33.99
C GLY A 378 3.08 2.16 -33.05
N GLY A 379 2.87 2.95 -31.98
CA GLY A 379 3.90 3.29 -30.99
C GLY A 379 4.25 2.19 -29.98
N ASN A 380 5.18 2.51 -29.07
CA ASN A 380 5.56 1.65 -27.95
C ASN A 380 4.50 1.63 -26.83
N THR A 381 3.29 1.17 -27.15
CA THR A 381 2.11 1.25 -26.27
C THR A 381 1.73 -0.10 -25.68
N TRP A 382 1.47 -0.13 -24.38
CA TRP A 382 1.14 -1.31 -23.60
C TRP A 382 -0.11 -1.09 -22.75
N ILE A 383 -0.94 -2.12 -22.64
CA ILE A 383 -1.98 -2.25 -21.63
C ILE A 383 -1.35 -2.96 -20.44
N LEU A 384 -1.31 -2.27 -19.31
CA LEU A 384 -0.89 -2.77 -18.02
C LEU A 384 -2.16 -3.11 -17.24
N SER A 385 -2.20 -4.28 -16.65
CA SER A 385 -3.30 -4.71 -15.78
C SER A 385 -2.78 -5.53 -14.61
N ARG A 386 -3.54 -5.64 -13.54
CA ARG A 386 -3.20 -6.56 -12.45
C ARG A 386 -2.97 -7.98 -13.00
N GLN A 387 -1.90 -8.65 -12.56
CA GLN A 387 -1.68 -10.05 -12.94
C GLN A 387 -2.86 -10.92 -12.46
N PRO A 388 -3.31 -11.92 -13.24
CA PRO A 388 -4.28 -12.89 -12.77
C PRO A 388 -3.80 -13.61 -11.50
N PHE A 389 -4.71 -13.89 -10.58
CA PHE A 389 -4.37 -14.61 -9.36
C PHE A 389 -4.00 -16.06 -9.64
N MET A 390 -3.03 -16.58 -8.89
CA MET A 390 -2.72 -18.01 -8.91
C MET A 390 -3.84 -18.79 -8.22
N ARG A 391 -4.28 -19.91 -8.81
CA ARG A 391 -5.45 -20.69 -8.34
C ARG A 391 -5.44 -21.03 -6.85
N ASN A 392 -4.26 -21.27 -6.27
CA ASN A 392 -4.11 -21.69 -4.87
C ASN A 392 -3.71 -20.53 -3.92
N ARG A 393 -3.76 -19.28 -4.40
CA ARG A 393 -3.40 -18.08 -3.63
C ARG A 393 -4.39 -16.94 -3.89
N LEU A 394 -5.67 -17.26 -3.84
CA LEU A 394 -6.73 -16.26 -4.02
C LEU A 394 -6.88 -15.42 -2.73
N PRO A 395 -6.89 -14.09 -2.82
CA PRO A 395 -7.22 -13.26 -1.67
C PRO A 395 -8.67 -13.52 -1.26
N SER A 396 -8.92 -13.63 0.05
CA SER A 396 -10.27 -13.74 0.58
C SER A 396 -10.39 -12.86 1.82
N LEU A 397 -11.56 -12.26 2.00
CA LEU A 397 -11.90 -11.45 3.15
C LEU A 397 -13.32 -11.81 3.58
N ARG A 398 -13.48 -12.27 4.82
CA ARG A 398 -14.78 -12.51 5.44
C ARG A 398 -15.20 -11.28 6.23
N VAL A 399 -16.46 -10.90 6.10
CA VAL A 399 -17.02 -9.71 6.73
C VAL A 399 -18.39 -10.03 7.30
N GLU A 400 -18.59 -9.70 8.57
CA GLU A 400 -19.89 -9.77 9.22
C GLU A 400 -20.55 -8.38 9.18
N VAL A 401 -21.72 -8.29 8.55
CA VAL A 401 -22.48 -7.04 8.42
C VAL A 401 -23.70 -7.10 9.34
N PRO A 402 -23.78 -6.24 10.38
CA PRO A 402 -24.95 -6.20 11.26
C PRO A 402 -26.19 -5.68 10.52
N VAL A 403 -27.32 -6.34 10.72
CA VAL A 403 -28.62 -6.01 10.09
C VAL A 403 -29.57 -5.31 11.09
N SER A 404 -29.36 -5.50 12.40
CA SER A 404 -30.27 -5.02 13.44
C SER A 404 -29.90 -3.64 14.02
N GLY A 405 -30.89 -2.75 14.14
CA GLY A 405 -30.82 -1.49 14.90
C GLY A 405 -30.81 -0.21 14.05
N LEU A 406 -31.24 0.91 14.64
CA LEU A 406 -31.20 2.29 14.10
C LEU A 406 -29.81 2.76 13.58
N SER A 407 -28.76 1.94 13.69
CA SER A 407 -27.43 2.26 13.18
C SER A 407 -27.31 1.97 11.68
N VAL A 408 -27.43 3.03 10.88
CA VAL A 408 -27.10 3.10 9.45
C VAL A 408 -25.57 3.05 9.22
N GLY A 409 -24.86 2.28 10.05
CA GLY A 409 -23.39 2.24 10.10
C GLY A 409 -22.78 1.32 9.04
N TYR A 410 -21.55 1.63 8.65
CA TYR A 410 -20.70 0.70 7.90
C TYR A 410 -19.78 -0.06 8.85
N THR A 411 -19.33 -1.24 8.43
CA THR A 411 -18.20 -1.95 9.04
C THR A 411 -16.94 -1.09 9.01
N SER A 412 -15.93 -1.51 9.77
CA SER A 412 -14.58 -0.96 9.65
C SER A 412 -14.06 -1.12 8.22
N TRP A 413 -13.20 -0.20 7.77
CA TRP A 413 -12.48 -0.34 6.52
C TRP A 413 -11.51 -1.51 6.56
N MET A 414 -11.52 -2.33 5.50
CA MET A 414 -10.69 -3.52 5.34
C MET A 414 -9.95 -3.46 4.01
N LEU A 415 -8.70 -3.91 3.97
CA LEU A 415 -7.88 -3.90 2.76
C LEU A 415 -8.00 -5.23 2.02
N TRP A 416 -8.41 -5.18 0.75
CA TRP A 416 -8.51 -6.35 -0.13
C TRP A 416 -7.45 -6.31 -1.24
N ASP A 417 -6.71 -7.42 -1.40
CA ASP A 417 -5.60 -7.63 -2.37
C ASP A 417 -4.59 -6.46 -2.44
N ASN A 418 -4.40 -5.75 -1.34
CA ASN A 418 -3.56 -4.55 -1.26
C ASN A 418 -3.97 -3.39 -2.17
N ARG A 419 -5.12 -3.44 -2.87
CA ARG A 419 -5.54 -2.39 -3.82
C ARG A 419 -6.75 -1.60 -3.37
N PHE A 420 -7.68 -2.23 -2.67
CA PHE A 420 -8.97 -1.61 -2.39
C PHE A 420 -9.23 -1.65 -0.89
N TRP A 421 -9.45 -0.49 -0.29
CA TRP A 421 -10.15 -0.42 0.98
C TRP A 421 -11.63 -0.61 0.70
N VAL A 422 -12.28 -1.51 1.42
CA VAL A 422 -13.71 -1.81 1.29
C VAL A 422 -14.37 -1.81 2.66
N ARG A 423 -15.63 -1.38 2.72
CA ARG A 423 -16.50 -1.55 3.88
C ARG A 423 -17.94 -1.77 3.42
N PHE A 424 -18.74 -2.40 4.28
CA PHE A 424 -20.10 -2.80 3.96
C PHE A 424 -21.07 -2.27 5.00
N GLY A 425 -22.30 -2.03 4.61
CA GLY A 425 -23.35 -1.61 5.52
C GLY A 425 -24.68 -2.11 5.01
N PHE A 426 -25.70 -2.11 5.88
CA PHE A 426 -27.05 -2.52 5.50
C PHE A 426 -28.01 -1.35 5.72
N THR A 427 -29.03 -1.22 4.89
CA THR A 427 -30.12 -0.25 5.08
C THR A 427 -31.44 -0.98 5.03
N PRO A 428 -32.20 -1.05 6.14
CA PRO A 428 -33.52 -1.66 6.13
C PRO A 428 -34.48 -0.82 5.27
N GLU A 429 -35.44 -1.47 4.60
CA GLU A 429 -36.50 -0.74 3.90
C GLU A 429 -37.41 -0.03 4.91
N GLN A 430 -37.66 1.27 4.70
CA GLN A 430 -38.62 2.01 5.51
C GLN A 430 -40.05 1.51 5.19
N GLY A 431 -40.59 0.64 6.04
CA GLY A 431 -41.96 0.13 5.87
C GLY A 431 -42.48 -0.92 6.86
N SER A 432 -41.65 -1.50 7.75
CA SER A 432 -42.13 -2.55 8.68
C SER A 432 -42.21 -2.16 10.17
N CYS A 433 -41.76 -0.96 10.56
CA CYS A 433 -42.07 -0.44 11.90
C CYS A 433 -43.24 0.53 11.81
N GLY A 434 -44.46 -0.03 11.82
CA GLY A 434 -45.65 0.72 12.18
C GLY A 434 -45.45 1.37 13.55
N ALA A 435 -45.93 2.60 13.67
CA ALA A 435 -45.97 3.33 14.93
C ALA A 435 -46.61 2.48 16.04
N GLY A 436 -45.95 2.42 17.19
CA GLY A 436 -46.53 1.94 18.45
C GLY A 436 -46.69 0.43 18.58
N VAL A 437 -45.59 -0.28 18.84
CA VAL A 437 -45.66 -1.52 19.63
C VAL A 437 -44.54 -1.43 20.67
N GLU A 438 -44.93 -1.50 21.94
CA GLU A 438 -44.02 -1.58 23.08
C GLU A 438 -43.01 -2.72 22.84
N VAL A 439 -41.75 -2.41 23.09
CA VAL A 439 -40.63 -3.34 22.94
C VAL A 439 -40.83 -4.49 23.92
N ALA A 440 -41.34 -5.62 23.44
CA ALA A 440 -41.24 -6.88 24.15
C ALA A 440 -39.76 -7.26 24.24
N GLU A 441 -39.26 -7.41 25.47
CA GLU A 441 -37.94 -7.93 25.82
C GLU A 441 -37.81 -9.40 25.41
N ASP A 442 -37.70 -9.69 24.10
CA ASP A 442 -37.17 -10.98 23.60
C ASP A 442 -36.89 -10.92 22.08
N THR A 443 -36.21 -9.87 21.61
CA THR A 443 -35.72 -9.82 20.23
C THR A 443 -34.54 -10.78 20.05
N PRO A 444 -34.57 -11.71 19.09
CA PRO A 444 -33.48 -12.66 18.87
C PRO A 444 -32.19 -11.90 18.53
N LYS A 445 -31.07 -12.39 19.09
CA LYS A 445 -29.69 -11.91 18.87
C LYS A 445 -29.50 -11.44 17.42
N GLY A 446 -29.09 -10.18 17.26
CA GLY A 446 -29.15 -9.44 16.00
C GLY A 446 -28.68 -10.23 14.77
N GLU A 447 -29.51 -10.23 13.73
CA GLU A 447 -29.18 -10.86 12.46
C GLU A 447 -27.91 -10.21 11.87
N VAL A 448 -26.98 -11.06 11.44
CA VAL A 448 -25.73 -10.67 10.78
C VAL A 448 -25.69 -11.35 9.41
N ILE A 449 -25.32 -10.60 8.37
CA ILE A 449 -25.05 -11.16 7.05
C ILE A 449 -23.55 -11.48 6.97
N SER A 450 -23.19 -12.75 6.79
CA SER A 450 -21.80 -13.13 6.49
C SER A 450 -21.51 -12.95 5.00
N LEU A 451 -20.54 -12.10 4.70
CA LEU A 451 -20.06 -11.83 3.36
C LEU A 451 -18.66 -12.40 3.16
N LEU A 452 -18.43 -12.96 1.98
CA LEU A 452 -17.12 -13.35 1.46
C LEU A 452 -16.77 -12.46 0.27
N VAL A 453 -15.68 -11.70 0.39
CA VAL A 453 -15.08 -10.94 -0.72
C VAL A 453 -13.94 -11.74 -1.31
N ARG A 454 -14.10 -12.18 -2.56
CA ARG A 454 -13.11 -12.98 -3.30
C ARG A 454 -12.99 -12.54 -4.75
N PRO A 455 -11.97 -12.97 -5.52
CA PRO A 455 -11.89 -12.65 -6.93
C PRO A 455 -13.10 -13.18 -7.70
N PHE A 456 -13.54 -12.41 -8.70
CA PHE A 456 -14.49 -12.89 -9.70
C PHE A 456 -13.89 -14.05 -10.50
N GLN A 457 -14.69 -15.08 -10.77
CA GLN A 457 -14.24 -16.30 -11.44
C GLN A 457 -15.07 -16.62 -12.71
N PRO A 458 -14.51 -17.40 -13.65
CA PRO A 458 -15.26 -17.84 -14.83
C PRO A 458 -16.53 -18.66 -14.49
N SER A 459 -16.52 -19.43 -13.41
CA SER A 459 -17.67 -20.21 -12.93
C SER A 459 -18.85 -19.33 -12.52
N ASP A 460 -18.59 -18.13 -11.98
CA ASP A 460 -19.63 -17.20 -11.53
C ASP A 460 -20.51 -16.73 -12.69
N LEU A 461 -19.94 -16.59 -13.89
CA LEU A 461 -20.70 -16.25 -15.09
C LEU A 461 -21.77 -17.29 -15.43
N GLN A 462 -21.52 -18.57 -15.12
CA GLN A 462 -22.50 -19.64 -15.33
C GLN A 462 -23.62 -19.56 -14.30
N VAL A 463 -23.29 -19.23 -13.04
CA VAL A 463 -24.27 -19.04 -11.97
C VAL A 463 -25.19 -17.86 -12.28
N ILE A 464 -24.62 -16.70 -12.64
CA ILE A 464 -25.38 -15.49 -12.98
C ILE A 464 -26.33 -15.75 -14.15
N ARG A 465 -25.86 -16.46 -15.20
CA ARG A 465 -26.71 -16.84 -16.34
C ARG A 465 -27.90 -17.70 -15.92
N ARG A 466 -27.66 -18.72 -15.08
CA ARG A 466 -28.71 -19.64 -14.62
C ARG A 466 -29.81 -18.92 -13.85
N VAL A 467 -29.45 -18.06 -12.89
CA VAL A 467 -30.43 -17.34 -12.05
C VAL A 467 -31.31 -16.40 -12.87
N VAL A 468 -30.71 -15.70 -13.85
CA VAL A 468 -31.45 -14.82 -14.76
C VAL A 468 -32.42 -15.62 -15.64
N ASP A 469 -32.00 -16.79 -16.14
CA ASP A 469 -32.85 -17.66 -16.96
C ASP A 469 -34.04 -18.25 -16.17
N GLU A 470 -33.83 -18.65 -14.91
CA GLU A 470 -34.88 -19.17 -14.01
C GLU A 470 -35.95 -18.11 -13.70
N ARG A 471 -35.54 -16.87 -13.44
CA ARG A 471 -36.45 -15.75 -13.14
C ARG A 471 -37.30 -15.32 -14.33
N GLY A 472 -36.81 -15.54 -15.55
CA GLY A 472 -37.50 -15.18 -16.79
C GLY A 472 -38.64 -16.12 -17.21
N GLY A 473 -38.90 -17.22 -16.48
CA GLY A 473 -39.97 -18.18 -16.80
C GLY A 473 -39.85 -18.80 -18.20
N ARG A 474 -38.63 -18.95 -18.72
CA ARG A 474 -38.41 -19.34 -20.12
C ARG A 474 -38.37 -20.86 -20.28
N SER A 475 -39.40 -21.39 -20.95
CA SER A 475 -39.41 -22.78 -21.44
C SER A 475 -38.26 -23.03 -22.44
N GLU A 476 -37.73 -24.26 -22.47
CA GLU A 476 -36.50 -24.64 -23.20
C GLU A 476 -36.46 -24.24 -24.68
N LYS A 477 -37.63 -24.06 -25.32
CA LYS A 477 -37.75 -23.67 -26.73
C LYS A 477 -37.46 -22.17 -27.02
N LYS A 478 -37.35 -21.30 -26.00
CA LYS A 478 -37.02 -19.86 -26.12
C LYS A 478 -35.61 -19.48 -25.65
N LYS A 479 -34.68 -20.44 -25.51
CA LYS A 479 -33.27 -20.24 -25.07
C LYS A 479 -32.37 -19.37 -25.99
N LYS A 480 -32.88 -18.74 -27.06
CA LYS A 480 -32.04 -18.07 -28.09
C LYS A 480 -31.73 -16.58 -27.86
N LYS A 481 -32.42 -15.85 -26.98
CA LYS A 481 -32.20 -14.40 -26.79
C LYS A 481 -31.86 -14.09 -25.33
N MET A 482 -30.63 -13.66 -25.03
CA MET A 482 -30.20 -13.32 -23.67
C MET A 482 -31.08 -12.22 -23.05
N ASP A 483 -31.25 -12.27 -21.73
CA ASP A 483 -31.95 -11.24 -20.96
C ASP A 483 -31.30 -9.86 -21.15
N PRO A 484 -32.07 -8.77 -21.38
CA PRO A 484 -31.52 -7.43 -21.60
C PRO A 484 -30.63 -6.91 -20.45
N ALA A 485 -30.97 -7.22 -19.19
CA ALA A 485 -30.17 -6.80 -18.03
C ALA A 485 -28.82 -7.53 -18.00
N LEU A 486 -28.82 -8.83 -18.36
CA LEU A 486 -27.60 -9.60 -18.47
C LEU A 486 -26.71 -9.13 -19.64
N VAL A 487 -27.31 -8.77 -20.78
CA VAL A 487 -26.58 -8.19 -21.91
C VAL A 487 -25.93 -6.87 -21.48
N GLY A 488 -26.69 -5.96 -20.88
CA GLY A 488 -26.16 -4.68 -20.38
C GLY A 488 -25.03 -4.86 -19.36
N PHE A 489 -25.17 -5.82 -18.43
CA PHE A 489 -24.10 -6.17 -17.49
C PHE A 489 -22.84 -6.67 -18.21
N MET A 490 -22.98 -7.61 -19.16
CA MET A 490 -21.84 -8.17 -19.88
C MET A 490 -21.13 -7.13 -20.76
N ASP A 491 -21.88 -6.21 -21.37
CA ASP A 491 -21.34 -5.11 -22.16
C ASP A 491 -20.54 -4.14 -21.28
N ARG A 492 -21.12 -3.72 -20.14
CA ARG A 492 -20.43 -2.83 -19.19
C ARG A 492 -19.17 -3.48 -18.60
N LEU A 493 -19.25 -4.75 -18.19
CA LEU A 493 -18.09 -5.50 -17.72
C LEU A 493 -17.05 -5.71 -18.84
N GLY A 494 -17.48 -5.88 -20.09
CA GLY A 494 -16.67 -5.90 -21.30
C GLY A 494 -15.83 -4.64 -21.48
N GLN A 495 -16.47 -3.48 -21.36
CA GLN A 495 -15.86 -2.16 -21.54
C GLN A 495 -14.95 -1.75 -20.39
N GLU A 496 -15.37 -2.01 -19.14
CA GLU A 496 -14.62 -1.55 -17.96
C GLU A 496 -13.47 -2.49 -17.58
N ALA A 497 -13.64 -3.81 -17.72
CA ALA A 497 -12.64 -4.81 -17.31
C ALA A 497 -12.46 -5.93 -18.34
N PRO A 498 -11.95 -5.65 -19.55
CA PRO A 498 -11.86 -6.64 -20.64
C PRO A 498 -11.01 -7.87 -20.30
N GLY A 499 -11.34 -9.00 -20.95
CA GLY A 499 -10.51 -10.21 -20.93
C GLY A 499 -10.25 -10.75 -19.51
N GLN A 500 -8.98 -11.01 -19.19
CA GLN A 500 -8.57 -11.60 -17.91
C GLN A 500 -8.63 -10.61 -16.74
N THR A 501 -8.65 -9.31 -16.99
CA THR A 501 -8.68 -8.27 -15.94
C THR A 501 -9.89 -8.40 -15.03
N ARG A 502 -11.07 -8.75 -15.56
CA ARG A 502 -12.29 -8.94 -14.74
C ARG A 502 -12.11 -9.96 -13.61
N PHE A 503 -11.26 -10.96 -13.79
CA PHE A 503 -11.00 -11.98 -12.77
C PHE A 503 -10.02 -11.52 -11.69
N THR A 504 -9.60 -10.25 -11.74
CA THR A 504 -8.86 -9.57 -10.67
C THR A 504 -9.74 -8.65 -9.83
N LEU A 505 -11.02 -8.49 -10.19
CA LEU A 505 -11.97 -7.66 -9.47
C LEU A 505 -12.46 -8.34 -8.19
N PRO A 506 -12.67 -7.60 -7.10
CA PRO A 506 -13.36 -8.13 -5.93
C PRO A 506 -14.83 -8.37 -6.27
N MET A 507 -15.33 -9.54 -5.89
CA MET A 507 -16.72 -9.92 -5.95
C MET A 507 -17.22 -10.21 -4.54
N VAL A 508 -18.42 -9.72 -4.24
CA VAL A 508 -19.10 -9.97 -2.97
C VAL A 508 -20.00 -11.19 -3.13
N VAL A 509 -19.90 -12.10 -2.18
CA VAL A 509 -20.70 -13.31 -2.05
C VAL A 509 -21.34 -13.31 -0.67
N ILE A 510 -22.61 -13.66 -0.56
CA ILE A 510 -23.22 -14.02 0.72
C ILE A 510 -22.91 -15.49 0.98
N GLU A 511 -22.28 -15.80 2.09
CA GLU A 511 -21.91 -17.19 2.42
C GLU A 511 -23.16 -18.02 2.73
N LYS A 512 -23.13 -19.29 2.31
CA LYS A 512 -24.13 -20.29 2.71
C LYS A 512 -24.36 -20.29 4.22
N GLY A 513 -25.59 -20.53 4.64
CA GLY A 513 -26.02 -20.47 6.04
C GLY A 513 -26.39 -19.06 6.52
N SER A 514 -26.00 -18.00 5.81
CA SER A 514 -26.53 -16.64 6.04
C SER A 514 -27.84 -16.45 5.30
N CYS A 515 -28.78 -15.70 5.90
CA CYS A 515 -30.09 -15.42 5.30
C CYS A 515 -30.87 -16.68 4.84
N GLY A 516 -30.64 -17.83 5.48
CA GLY A 516 -31.27 -19.10 5.10
C GLY A 516 -30.79 -19.71 3.78
N LEU A 517 -29.66 -19.25 3.23
CA LEU A 517 -29.13 -19.75 1.96
C LEU A 517 -28.50 -21.14 2.07
N GLU A 518 -28.85 -22.05 1.16
CA GLU A 518 -28.21 -23.36 1.03
C GLU A 518 -26.87 -23.31 0.26
N TYR A 519 -26.65 -22.26 -0.52
CA TYR A 519 -25.48 -22.07 -1.38
C TYR A 519 -24.96 -20.63 -1.35
N ASP A 520 -23.70 -20.46 -1.72
CA ASP A 520 -23.05 -19.15 -1.83
C ASP A 520 -23.70 -18.31 -2.93
N LEU A 521 -24.17 -17.11 -2.58
CA LEU A 521 -24.89 -16.23 -3.50
C LEU A 521 -24.00 -15.06 -3.97
N PRO A 522 -23.57 -15.01 -5.24
CA PRO A 522 -22.81 -13.87 -5.75
C PRO A 522 -23.72 -12.64 -5.90
N VAL A 523 -23.29 -11.48 -5.39
CA VAL A 523 -24.12 -10.26 -5.32
C VAL A 523 -23.70 -9.20 -6.33
N GLY A 524 -22.40 -8.95 -6.45
CA GLY A 524 -21.90 -7.89 -7.34
C GLY A 524 -20.39 -7.66 -7.26
N LEU A 525 -19.94 -6.65 -8.01
CA LEU A 525 -18.56 -6.18 -8.11
C LEU A 525 -18.48 -4.76 -7.54
N PRO A 526 -18.06 -4.59 -6.28
CA PRO A 526 -18.10 -3.29 -5.61
C PRO A 526 -17.31 -2.20 -6.33
N THR A 527 -16.13 -2.51 -6.85
CA THR A 527 -15.25 -1.48 -7.43
C THR A 527 -15.80 -0.90 -8.74
N LEU A 528 -16.70 -1.61 -9.42
CA LEU A 528 -17.37 -1.10 -10.62
C LEU A 528 -18.79 -0.63 -10.32
N ASP A 529 -19.25 -0.68 -9.06
CA ASP A 529 -20.63 -0.44 -8.67
C ASP A 529 -21.62 -1.22 -9.54
N LEU A 530 -21.30 -2.50 -9.78
CA LEU A 530 -22.09 -3.42 -10.59
C LEU A 530 -22.78 -4.46 -9.72
N TRP A 531 -24.11 -4.45 -9.74
CA TRP A 531 -24.92 -5.53 -9.16
C TRP A 531 -25.16 -6.62 -10.19
N PHE A 532 -25.17 -7.87 -9.74
CA PHE A 532 -25.57 -8.98 -10.61
C PHE A 532 -27.09 -9.01 -10.77
N PRO A 533 -27.61 -9.03 -12.02
CA PRO A 533 -29.05 -8.92 -12.25
C PRO A 533 -29.87 -9.98 -11.50
N GLY A 534 -30.82 -9.53 -10.70
CA GLY A 534 -31.78 -10.36 -9.98
C GLY A 534 -31.24 -11.23 -8.85
N MET A 535 -29.93 -11.19 -8.56
CA MET A 535 -29.32 -11.97 -7.48
C MET A 535 -29.80 -11.47 -6.11
N TRP A 536 -29.73 -10.17 -5.83
CA TRP A 536 -30.15 -9.62 -4.55
C TRP A 536 -31.65 -9.83 -4.29
N ASP A 537 -32.48 -9.56 -5.30
CA ASP A 537 -33.93 -9.68 -5.18
C ASP A 537 -34.40 -11.11 -4.86
N SER A 538 -33.60 -12.13 -5.21
CA SER A 538 -33.92 -13.53 -4.92
C SER A 538 -33.95 -13.86 -3.42
N LEU A 539 -33.32 -13.02 -2.59
CA LEU A 539 -33.27 -13.19 -1.13
C LEU A 539 -34.55 -12.74 -0.43
N GLN A 540 -35.40 -11.94 -1.09
CA GLN A 540 -36.59 -11.32 -0.49
C GLN A 540 -36.32 -10.60 0.85
N MET A 541 -35.10 -10.11 1.05
CA MET A 541 -34.70 -9.42 2.28
C MET A 541 -35.26 -7.99 2.32
N PRO A 542 -35.85 -7.54 3.45
CA PRO A 542 -36.41 -6.19 3.60
C PRO A 542 -35.31 -5.14 3.83
N GLY A 543 -34.44 -4.96 2.85
CA GLY A 543 -33.35 -4.01 2.89
C GLY A 543 -32.33 -4.17 1.78
N LYS A 544 -31.33 -3.29 1.77
CA LYS A 544 -30.28 -3.23 0.75
C LYS A 544 -28.90 -3.25 1.37
N LEU A 545 -28.05 -4.17 0.89
CA LEU A 545 -26.62 -4.12 1.15
C LEU A 545 -26.01 -2.91 0.43
N ARG A 546 -25.17 -2.17 1.14
CA ARG A 546 -24.36 -1.08 0.62
C ARG A 546 -22.90 -1.45 0.76
N TRP A 547 -22.10 -0.96 -0.16
CA TRP A 547 -20.64 -1.00 -0.06
C TRP A 547 -20.08 0.38 -0.32
N GLU A 548 -18.92 0.63 0.25
CA GLU A 548 -18.05 1.72 -0.14
C GLU A 548 -16.66 1.16 -0.38
N TRP A 549 -15.94 1.80 -1.30
CA TRP A 549 -14.58 1.43 -1.62
C TRP A 549 -13.74 2.66 -1.95
N MET A 550 -12.43 2.54 -1.76
CA MET A 550 -11.44 3.49 -2.27
C MET A 550 -10.18 2.75 -2.70
N TYR A 551 -9.49 3.26 -3.71
CA TYR A 551 -8.20 2.72 -4.10
C TYR A 551 -7.18 3.01 -3.00
N LYS A 552 -6.28 2.08 -2.71
CA LYS A 552 -5.19 2.26 -1.75
C LYS A 552 -4.29 3.39 -2.23
N MET A 553 -3.66 4.11 -1.30
CA MET A 553 -2.69 5.15 -1.62
C MET A 553 -1.65 4.67 -2.63
N ILE A 554 -1.45 5.49 -3.67
CA ILE A 554 -0.42 5.35 -4.69
C ILE A 554 0.42 6.62 -4.74
N ASP A 555 1.62 6.52 -5.32
CA ASP A 555 2.46 7.67 -5.59
C ASP A 555 1.86 8.50 -6.73
N ASN A 556 1.51 9.75 -6.44
CA ASN A 556 0.96 10.68 -7.43
C ASN A 556 2.02 11.27 -8.35
N GLU A 557 3.30 11.23 -7.97
CA GLU A 557 4.37 11.81 -8.79
C GLU A 557 4.48 11.14 -10.17
N PRO A 558 4.47 9.79 -10.30
CA PRO A 558 4.41 9.13 -11.60
C PRO A 558 3.19 9.50 -12.44
N LEU A 559 2.01 9.63 -11.84
CA LEU A 559 0.80 10.04 -12.58
C LEU A 559 0.94 11.46 -13.15
N LYS A 560 1.52 12.38 -12.38
CA LYS A 560 1.79 13.76 -12.81
C LYS A 560 2.82 13.80 -13.92
N LEU A 561 3.96 13.15 -13.72
CA LEU A 561 5.07 13.17 -14.68
C LEU A 561 4.69 12.52 -16.01
N MET A 562 3.84 11.48 -15.99
CA MET A 562 3.33 10.85 -17.22
C MET A 562 2.10 11.57 -17.82
N GLY A 563 1.76 12.76 -17.31
CA GLY A 563 0.77 13.68 -17.89
C GLY A 563 -0.70 13.30 -17.65
N TRP A 564 -1.02 12.58 -16.56
CA TRP A 564 -2.40 12.27 -16.18
C TRP A 564 -3.00 13.28 -15.19
N LEU A 565 -2.30 13.54 -14.08
CA LEU A 565 -2.61 14.58 -13.10
C LEU A 565 -1.87 15.86 -13.46
#